data_AF-A0A376WVQ3-F1
#
_entry.id   AF-A0A376WVQ3-F1
#
_cell.length_a   1.000
_cell.length_b   1.000
_cell.length_c   1.000
_cell.angle_alpha   90.00
_cell.angle_beta   90.00
_cell.angle_gamma   90.00
#
_symmetry.space_group_name_H-M   'P 1'
#
loop_
_entity.id
_entity.type
_entity.pdbx_description
1 polymer ?
#
loop_
_entity_poly.entity_id
_entity_poly.type
_entity_poly.pdbx_seq_one_letter_code
_entity_poly.pdbx_strand_id
1 'polypeptide(L)' 'MKLVVGKGGMGPLTEEGCQKFKALHVIFPAGCAVLAATQVEEIEEVHWTELGMPESLWVCRSKSSAR' A
#
# COMPACT_ATOMS: atom_id res chain seq x y z
N MET A 1 -9.40 9.85 -2.99
CA MET A 1 -9.90 8.48 -2.75
C MET A 1 -8.82 7.73 -1.97
N LYS A 2 -9.18 6.92 -0.97
CA LYS A 2 -8.19 6.19 -0.14
C LYS A 2 -8.09 4.75 -0.61
N LEU A 3 -6.89 4.19 -0.67
CA LEU A 3 -6.65 2.82 -1.07
C LEU A 3 -5.86 2.09 0.02
N VAL A 4 -6.24 0.84 0.29
CA VAL A 4 -5.48 -0.10 1.11
C VAL A 4 -5.10 -1.25 0.19
N VAL A 5 -3.79 -1.43 -0.03
CA VAL A 5 -3.25 -2.47 -0.90
C VAL A 5 -2.70 -3.60 -0.03
N GLY A 6 -3.14 -4.82 -0.28
CA GLY A 6 -2.69 -5.99 0.49
C GLY A 6 -2.86 -7.29 -0.26
N LYS A 7 -2.76 -8.40 0.47
CA LYS A 7 -3.07 -9.75 -0.03
C LYS A 7 -4.19 -10.38 0.80
N GLY A 8 -5.01 -11.20 0.16
CA GLY A 8 -6.15 -11.85 0.82
C GLY A 8 -7.33 -10.89 1.04
N GLY A 9 -8.30 -11.33 1.84
CA GLY A 9 -9.47 -10.54 2.23
C GLY A 9 -9.29 -9.89 3.59
N MET A 10 -10.12 -8.90 3.88
CA MET A 10 -10.23 -8.24 5.18
C MET A 10 -11.60 -8.53 5.79
N GLY A 11 -11.72 -8.42 7.12
CA GLY A 11 -12.97 -8.71 7.84
C GLY A 11 -14.04 -7.63 7.68
N PRO A 12 -15.26 -7.87 8.22
CA PRO A 12 -16.43 -6.99 8.05
C PRO A 12 -16.19 -5.53 8.47
N LEU A 13 -15.38 -5.29 9.50
CA LEU A 13 -15.06 -3.93 9.96
C LEU A 13 -14.30 -3.11 8.90
N THR A 14 -13.49 -3.77 8.06
CA THR A 14 -12.80 -3.08 6.96
C THR A 14 -13.77 -2.76 5.82
N GLU A 15 -14.72 -3.65 5.54
CA GLU A 15 -15.77 -3.41 4.55
C GLU A 15 -16.63 -2.20 4.93
N GLU A 16 -17.14 -2.17 6.16
CA GLU A 16 -17.91 -1.04 6.70
C GLU A 16 -17.10 0.26 6.67
N GLY A 17 -15.81 0.20 7.04
CA GLY A 17 -14.90 1.34 6.96
C GLY A 17 -14.72 1.85 5.53
N CYS A 18 -14.56 0.95 4.56
CA CYS A 18 -14.43 1.30 3.15
C CYS A 18 -15.68 2.03 2.63
N GLN A 19 -16.87 1.53 2.96
CA GLN A 19 -18.15 2.15 2.59
C GLN A 19 -18.31 3.54 3.23
N LYS A 20 -18.03 3.66 4.54
CA LYS A 20 -18.19 4.92 5.28
C LYS A 20 -17.20 6.00 4.85
N PHE A 21 -15.95 5.64 4.60
CA PHE A 21 -14.86 6.60 4.37
C PHE A 21 -14.45 6.77 2.91
N LYS A 22 -15.22 6.20 1.97
CA LYS A 22 -14.92 6.19 0.52
C LYS A 22 -13.49 5.69 0.26
N ALA A 23 -13.20 4.50 0.80
CA ALA A 23 -11.94 3.80 0.61
C ALA A 23 -12.14 2.50 -0.18
N LEU A 24 -11.07 2.03 -0.82
CA LEU A 24 -11.04 0.77 -1.55
C LEU A 24 -9.95 -0.13 -0.97
N HIS A 25 -10.30 -1.36 -0.64
CA HIS A 25 -9.32 -2.41 -0.40
C HIS A 25 -9.06 -3.14 -1.72
N VAL A 26 -7.80 -3.17 -2.15
CA VAL A 26 -7.38 -3.78 -3.42
C VAL A 26 -6.31 -4.82 -3.16
N ILE A 27 -6.33 -5.88 -3.97
CA ILE A 27 -5.44 -7.01 -3.80
C ILE A 27 -4.30 -6.92 -4.81
N PHE A 28 -3.07 -7.01 -4.32
CA PHE A 28 -1.88 -7.17 -5.16
C PHE A 28 -1.38 -8.62 -5.10
N PRO A 29 -1.04 -9.25 -6.24
CA PRO A 29 -0.57 -10.63 -6.27
C PRO A 29 0.66 -10.87 -5.40
N ALA A 30 0.66 -11.97 -4.65
CA ALA A 30 1.82 -12.40 -3.89
C ALA A 30 2.96 -12.86 -4.83
N GLY A 31 4.20 -12.73 -4.37
CA GLY A 31 5.39 -13.14 -5.16
C GLY A 31 5.88 -12.10 -6.17
N CYS A 32 5.21 -10.95 -6.28
CA CYS A 32 5.56 -9.89 -7.23
C CYS A 32 6.26 -8.67 -6.60
N ALA A 33 6.93 -8.83 -5.45
CA ALA A 33 7.53 -7.71 -4.70
C ALA A 33 8.58 -6.93 -5.50
N VAL A 34 9.47 -7.63 -6.21
CA VAL A 34 10.49 -6.99 -7.06
C VAL A 34 9.84 -6.20 -8.19
N LEU A 35 8.78 -6.74 -8.82
CA LEU A 35 8.03 -6.03 -9.85
C LEU A 35 7.32 -4.79 -9.28
N ALA A 36 6.70 -4.90 -8.11
CA ALA A 36 6.09 -3.75 -7.43
C ALA A 36 7.11 -2.65 -7.12
N ALA A 37 8.31 -3.03 -6.67
CA ALA A 37 9.39 -2.09 -6.39
C ALA A 37 9.79 -1.27 -7.63
N THR A 38 9.69 -1.83 -8.84
CA THR A 38 9.97 -1.07 -10.08
C THR A 38 8.98 0.07 -10.35
N GLN A 39 7.84 0.08 -9.66
CA GLN A 39 6.82 1.13 -9.77
C GLN A 39 7.01 2.25 -8.74
N VAL A 40 7.92 2.08 -7.77
CA VAL A 40 8.37 3.16 -6.89
C VAL A 40 9.42 3.98 -7.64
N GLU A 41 9.19 5.30 -7.69
CA GLU A 41 10.10 6.26 -8.29
C GLU A 41 11.10 6.80 -7.27
N GLU A 42 10.63 7.14 -6.08
CA GLU A 42 11.44 7.76 -5.02
C GLU A 42 10.93 7.33 -3.64
N ILE A 43 11.87 7.16 -2.70
CA ILE A 43 11.57 7.09 -1.26
C ILE A 43 11.69 8.51 -0.73
N GLU A 44 10.56 9.13 -0.40
CA GLU A 44 10.51 10.53 0.03
C GLU A 44 10.87 10.65 1.52
N GLU A 45 10.30 9.78 2.35
CA GLU A 45 10.50 9.79 3.80
C GLU A 45 10.44 8.37 4.39
N VAL A 46 11.07 8.19 5.56
CA VAL A 46 10.99 6.96 6.35
C VAL A 46 10.79 7.31 7.81
N HIS A 47 9.73 6.76 8.42
CA HIS A 47 9.42 6.95 9.84
C HIS A 47 9.40 5.60 10.58
N TRP A 48 9.49 5.66 11.92
CA TRP A 48 9.45 4.50 12.82
C TRP A 48 10.54 3.45 12.53
N THR A 49 11.76 3.92 12.27
CA THR A 49 12.90 3.08 11.88
C THR A 49 13.33 2.09 12.94
N GLU A 50 12.96 2.32 14.20
CA GLU A 50 13.15 1.40 15.32
C GLU A 50 12.41 0.06 15.17
N LEU A 51 11.36 0.00 14.34
CA LEU A 51 10.63 -1.24 14.03
C LEU A 51 11.38 -2.16 13.05
N GLY A 52 12.45 -1.64 12.43
CA GLY A 52 13.27 -2.33 11.43
C GLY A 52 12.76 -2.14 10.01
N MET A 53 13.65 -2.34 9.03
CA MET A 53 13.42 -2.10 7.60
C MET A 53 12.04 -2.58 7.07
N PRO A 54 11.54 -3.80 7.36
CA PRO A 54 10.26 -4.26 6.79
C PRO A 54 9.01 -3.62 7.42
N GLU A 55 9.09 -3.10 8.65
CA GLU A 55 7.92 -2.60 9.42
C GLU A 55 7.91 -1.08 9.58
N SER A 56 8.96 -0.37 9.16
CA SER A 56 8.98 1.08 9.07
C SER A 56 7.87 1.62 8.17
N LEU A 57 7.43 2.85 8.43
CA LEU A 57 6.51 3.55 7.52
C LEU A 57 7.32 4.22 6.40
N TRP A 58 7.17 3.70 5.19
CA TRP A 58 7.82 4.22 3.99
C TRP A 58 6.86 5.14 3.22
N VAL A 59 7.25 6.39 3.02
CA VAL A 59 6.54 7.34 2.14
C VAL A 59 7.19 7.25 0.77
N CYS A 60 6.46 6.66 -0.18
CA CYS A 60 6.96 6.37 -1.52
C CYS A 60 6.21 7.19 -2.56
N ARG A 61 6.94 7.83 -3.47
CA ARG A 61 6.38 8.34 -4.72
C ARG A 61 6.31 7.19 -5.72
N SER A 62 5.12 6.88 -6.22
CA SER A 62 4.92 5.89 -7.28
C SER A 62 4.89 6.56 -8.65
N LYS A 63 5.31 5.84 -9.70
CA LYS A 63 5.19 6.29 -11.08
C LYS A 63 3.73 6.54 -11.44
N SER A 64 3.45 7.66 -12.11
CA SER A 64 2.15 7.88 -12.73
C SER A 64 2.02 7.00 -13.96
N SER A 65 1.05 6.09 -13.96
CA SER A 65 0.67 5.37 -15.16
C SER A 65 -0.17 6.29 -16.05
N ALA A 66 0.49 7.16 -16.82
CA ALA A 66 -0.14 7.77 -17.98
C ALA A 66 -0.25 6.69 -19.07
N ARG A 67 -1.41 6.04 -19.15
CA ARG A 67 -1.91 5.46 -20.39
C ARG A 67 -3.30 6.02 -20.64
#